data_AF-A0A2G6JRD3-F1
#
_entry.id   AF-A0A2G6JRD3-F1
#
_cell.length_a   1.000
_cell.length_b   1.000
_cell.length_c   1.000
_cell.angle_alpha   90.00
_cell.angle_beta   90.00
_cell.angle_gamma   90.00
#
_symmetry.space_group_name_H-M   'P 1'
#
loop_
_entity.id
_entity.type
_entity.pdbx_description
1 polymer ?
#
loop_
_entity_poly.entity_id
_entity_poly.type
_entity_poly.pdbx_seq_one_letter_code
_entity_poly.pdbx_strand_id
1 'polypeptide(L)'
;MDLEAFVTVHGDEWDELDELSKRRRLSGPEVDRLVLLYQRTATHLSQVRSAAPDATLISRLSTTLARARGRMTGSSESAWRDFVRYFVVSFPAA
;
A
#
# COMPACT_ATOMS: atom_id res chain seq x y z
N MET A 1 -11.51 -21.59 -2.76
CA MET A 1 -12.42 -20.65 -3.45
C MET A 1 -12.30 -19.24 -2.86
N ASP A 2 -11.70 -19.06 -1.67
CA ASP A 2 -11.61 -17.76 -0.99
C ASP A 2 -10.62 -16.78 -1.62
N LEU A 3 -9.56 -17.27 -2.26
CA LEU A 3 -8.53 -16.41 -2.85
C LEU A 3 -9.04 -15.62 -4.05
N GLU A 4 -9.82 -16.25 -4.95
CA GLU A 4 -10.37 -15.56 -6.12
C GLU A 4 -11.37 -14.47 -5.69
N ALA A 5 -12.23 -14.77 -4.71
CA ALA A 5 -13.14 -13.77 -4.14
C ALA A 5 -12.37 -12.61 -3.48
N PHE A 6 -11.30 -12.92 -2.74
CA PHE A 6 -10.41 -11.91 -2.15
C PHE A 6 -9.77 -11.02 -3.22
N VAL A 7 -9.31 -11.60 -4.33
CA VAL A 7 -8.76 -10.88 -5.47
C VAL A 7 -9.83 -10.02 -6.15
N THR A 8 -11.05 -10.53 -6.33
CA THR A 8 -12.16 -9.75 -6.91
C THR A 8 -12.54 -8.55 -6.04
N VAL A 9 -12.54 -8.71 -4.71
CA VAL A 9 -12.92 -7.64 -3.77
C VAL A 9 -11.82 -6.58 -3.62
N HIS A 10 -10.55 -6.98 -3.62
CA HIS A 10 -9.43 -6.08 -3.32
C HIS A 10 -8.59 -5.69 -4.55
N GLY A 11 -8.86 -6.28 -5.72
CA GLY A 11 -8.10 -6.06 -6.95
C GLY A 11 -8.05 -4.59 -7.37
N ASP A 12 -9.19 -3.91 -7.31
CA ASP A 12 -9.29 -2.48 -7.66
C ASP A 12 -8.40 -1.60 -6.78
N GLU A 13 -8.28 -1.92 -5.48
CA GLU A 13 -7.40 -1.18 -4.57
C GLU A 13 -5.91 -1.38 -4.92
N TRP A 14 -5.55 -2.58 -5.37
CA TRP A 14 -4.18 -2.89 -5.78
C TRP A 14 -3.81 -2.19 -7.09
N ASP A 15 -4.76 -2.14 -8.03
CA ASP A 15 -4.58 -1.47 -9.30
C ASP A 15 -4.51 0.05 -9.12
N GLU A 16 -5.34 0.64 -8.25
CA GLU A 16 -5.24 2.05 -7.89
C GLU A 16 -3.88 2.38 -7.25
N LEU A 17 -3.38 1.53 -6.33
CA LEU A 17 -2.06 1.71 -5.74
C LEU A 17 -0.96 1.68 -6.80
N ASP A 18 -1.03 0.74 -7.74
CA ASP A 18 -0.06 0.61 -8.82
C ASP A 18 -0.07 1.84 -9.74
N GLU A 19 -1.26 2.32 -10.09
CA GLU A 19 -1.42 3.52 -10.93
C GLU A 19 -0.88 4.77 -10.25
N LEU A 20 -1.23 5.02 -8.98
CA LEU A 20 -0.64 6.14 -8.21
C LEU A 20 0.89 6.01 -8.09
N SER A 21 1.40 4.79 -7.94
CA SER A 21 2.84 4.50 -7.87
C SER A 21 3.58 4.74 -9.19
N LYS A 22 2.88 4.80 -10.33
CA LYS A 22 3.46 5.12 -11.65
C LYS A 22 3.41 6.61 -12.00
N ARG A 23 2.49 7.39 -11.44
CA ARG A 23 2.33 8.83 -11.78
C ARG A 23 3.59 9.64 -11.52
N ARG A 24 4.00 10.55 -12.42
CA ARG A 24 5.23 11.34 -12.25
C ARG A 24 5.16 12.34 -11.08
N ARG A 25 3.97 12.88 -10.82
CA ARG A 25 3.71 13.83 -9.72
C ARG A 25 2.42 13.39 -9.02
N LEU A 26 2.38 13.58 -7.70
CA LEU A 26 1.19 13.37 -6.88
C LEU A 26 0.89 14.67 -6.13
N SER A 27 -0.39 15.01 -6.05
CA SER A 27 -0.91 16.03 -5.15
C SER A 27 -0.96 15.52 -3.72
N GLY A 28 -1.15 16.41 -2.74
CA GLY A 28 -1.28 16.04 -1.32
C GLY A 28 -2.32 14.93 -1.07
N PRO A 29 -3.58 15.09 -1.52
CA PRO A 29 -4.60 14.05 -1.36
C PRO A 29 -4.25 12.72 -2.04
N GLU A 30 -3.56 12.75 -3.18
CA GLU A 30 -3.12 11.54 -3.86
C GLU A 30 -1.98 10.84 -3.10
N VAL A 31 -1.12 11.58 -2.39
CA VAL A 31 -0.11 11.02 -1.50
C VAL A 31 -0.79 10.35 -0.30
N ASP A 32 -1.77 11.00 0.33
CA ASP A 32 -2.54 10.41 1.43
C ASP A 32 -3.24 9.12 0.99
N ARG A 33 -3.85 9.14 -0.21
CA ARG A 33 -4.48 7.96 -0.82
C ARG A 33 -3.48 6.84 -1.09
N LEU A 34 -2.31 7.16 -1.63
CA LEU A 34 -1.22 6.20 -1.84
C LEU A 34 -0.81 5.52 -0.52
N VAL A 35 -0.64 6.29 0.56
CA VAL A 35 -0.26 5.75 1.87
C VAL A 35 -1.34 4.82 2.43
N LEU A 36 -2.61 5.22 2.34
CA LEU A 36 -3.74 4.40 2.78
C LEU A 36 -3.77 3.06 2.03
N LEU A 37 -3.66 3.10 0.70
CA LEU A 37 -3.68 1.90 -0.14
C LEU A 37 -2.45 1.01 0.11
N TYR A 38 -1.28 1.59 0.37
CA TYR A 38 -0.07 0.84 0.74
C TYR A 38 -0.30 0.05 2.04
N GLN A 39 -0.85 0.67 3.08
CA GLN A 39 -1.11 -0.01 4.36
C GLN A 39 -2.13 -1.15 4.21
N ARG A 40 -3.23 -0.92 3.48
CA ARG A 40 -4.23 -1.96 3.18
C ARG A 40 -3.62 -3.12 2.41
N THR A 41 -2.88 -2.82 1.34
CA THR A 41 -2.24 -3.84 0.50
C THR A 41 -1.19 -4.64 1.28
N ALA A 42 -0.45 -4.02 2.21
CA ALA A 42 0.46 -4.72 3.09
C ALA A 42 -0.26 -5.70 4.03
N THR A 43 -1.42 -5.31 4.56
CA THR A 43 -2.30 -6.20 5.33
C THR A 43 -2.80 -7.36 4.48
N HIS A 44 -3.24 -7.10 3.25
CA HIS A 44 -3.71 -8.14 2.32
C HIS A 44 -2.59 -9.13 1.98
N LEU A 45 -1.36 -8.64 1.72
CA LEU A 45 -0.20 -9.49 1.50
C LEU A 45 0.10 -10.41 2.70
N SER A 46 -0.03 -9.89 3.93
CA SER A 46 0.14 -10.69 5.15
C SER A 46 -0.91 -11.81 5.22
N GLN A 47 -2.19 -11.47 4.98
CA GLN A 47 -3.28 -12.44 4.98
C GLN A 47 -3.10 -13.52 3.91
N VAL A 48 -2.74 -13.14 2.68
CA VAL A 48 -2.48 -14.08 1.57
C VAL A 48 -1.32 -15.03 1.91
N ARG A 49 -0.23 -14.51 2.50
CA ARG A 49 0.90 -15.35 2.95
C ARG A 49 0.51 -16.36 4.02
N SER A 50 -0.45 -16.01 4.89
CA SER A 50 -0.91 -16.87 5.98
C SER A 50 -1.99 -17.89 5.56
N ALA A 51 -2.86 -17.57 4.61
CA ALA A 51 -4.03 -18.38 4.27
C ALA A 51 -3.75 -19.48 3.23
N ALA A 52 -3.01 -19.17 2.16
CA ALA A 52 -2.50 -20.12 1.17
C ALA A 52 -1.54 -19.38 0.22
N PRO A 53 -0.24 -19.73 0.16
CA PRO A 53 0.75 -18.95 -0.56
C PRO A 53 0.66 -19.16 -2.07
N ASP A 54 -0.21 -18.39 -2.74
CA ASP A 54 -0.09 -18.16 -4.18
C ASP A 54 1.15 -17.30 -4.44
N ALA A 55 2.23 -17.94 -4.92
CA ALA A 55 3.51 -17.29 -5.16
C ALA A 55 3.41 -16.13 -6.17
N THR A 56 2.50 -16.24 -7.16
CA THR A 56 2.31 -15.23 -8.20
C THR A 56 1.68 -13.97 -7.60
N LEU A 57 0.60 -14.14 -6.83
CA LEU A 57 -0.07 -13.03 -6.18
C LEU A 57 0.83 -12.36 -5.14
N ILE A 58 1.53 -13.15 -4.33
CA ILE A 58 2.52 -12.64 -3.36
C ILE A 58 3.57 -11.79 -4.06
N SER A 59 4.11 -12.26 -5.19
CA SER A 59 5.14 -11.56 -5.95
C SER A 59 4.61 -10.24 -6.56
N ARG A 60 3.41 -10.25 -7.13
CA ARG A 60 2.73 -9.05 -7.66
C ARG A 60 2.57 -8.00 -6.57
N LEU A 61 1.93 -8.36 -5.45
CA LEU A 61 1.68 -7.42 -4.35
C LEU A 61 2.98 -6.89 -3.72
N SER A 62 3.98 -7.76 -3.54
CA SER A 62 5.29 -7.35 -3.02
C SER A 62 5.96 -6.33 -3.94
N THR A 63 5.89 -6.54 -5.26
CA THR A 63 6.42 -5.61 -6.26
C THR A 63 5.70 -4.27 -6.23
N THR A 64 4.36 -4.28 -6.17
CA THR A 64 3.55 -3.06 -6.07
C THR A 64 3.91 -2.26 -4.81
N LEU A 65 4.02 -2.92 -3.65
CA LEU A 65 4.43 -2.28 -2.40
C LEU A 65 5.84 -1.70 -2.45
N ALA A 66 6.79 -2.40 -3.08
CA ALA A 66 8.15 -1.92 -3.24
C ALA A 66 8.20 -0.63 -4.08
N ARG A 67 7.42 -0.57 -5.16
CA ARG A 67 7.31 0.63 -6.01
C ARG A 67 6.69 1.80 -5.24
N ALA A 68 5.58 1.55 -4.54
CA ALA A 68 4.92 2.56 -3.70
C ALA A 68 5.88 3.12 -2.62
N ARG A 69 6.68 2.25 -1.98
CA ARG A 69 7.70 2.65 -1.00
C ARG A 69 8.75 3.60 -1.58
N GLY A 70 9.21 3.34 -2.80
CA GLY A 70 10.16 4.23 -3.47
C GLY A 70 9.61 5.65 -3.70
N ARG A 71 8.30 5.78 -3.96
CA ARG A 71 7.64 7.10 -4.12
C ARG A 71 7.56 7.86 -2.80
N MET A 72 7.21 7.12 -1.78
CA MET A 72 7.07 7.56 -0.41
C MET A 72 8.39 8.12 0.15
N THR A 73 9.51 7.43 -0.05
CA THR A 73 10.81 7.87 0.46
C THR A 73 11.52 8.90 -0.43
N GLY A 74 11.20 8.97 -1.72
CA GLY A 74 11.96 9.79 -2.69
C GLY A 74 11.31 11.10 -3.13
N SER A 75 9.98 11.26 -3.03
CA SER A 75 9.27 12.40 -3.65
C SER A 75 8.66 13.41 -2.68
N SER A 76 8.59 13.11 -1.37
CA SER A 76 8.02 14.03 -0.38
C SER A 76 8.57 13.78 1.02
N GLU A 77 9.76 14.32 1.30
CA GLU A 77 10.33 14.35 2.66
C GLU A 77 9.45 15.10 3.68
N SER A 78 8.47 15.90 3.23
CA SER A 78 7.51 16.58 4.11
C SER A 78 6.28 15.71 4.36
N ALA A 79 5.61 15.20 3.32
CA ALA A 79 4.40 14.40 3.52
C ALA A 79 4.68 13.10 4.28
N TRP A 80 5.83 12.46 4.05
CA TRP A 80 6.19 11.26 4.82
C TRP A 80 6.51 11.56 6.28
N ARG A 81 7.12 12.71 6.55
CA ARG A 81 7.53 13.12 7.90
C ARG A 81 6.33 13.58 8.71
N ASP A 82 5.38 14.28 8.09
CA ASP A 82 4.11 14.67 8.71
C ASP A 82 3.21 13.46 8.99
N PHE A 83 3.18 12.46 8.10
CA PHE A 83 2.39 11.25 8.32
C PHE A 83 2.98 10.34 9.40
N VAL A 84 4.31 10.14 9.43
CA VAL A 84 4.98 9.43 10.55
C VAL A 84 4.77 10.18 11.85
N ARG A 85 4.90 11.51 11.85
CA ARG A 85 4.63 12.32 13.03
C ARG A 85 3.17 12.17 13.47
N TYR A 86 2.21 12.20 12.56
CA TYR A 86 0.80 12.03 12.89
C TYR A 86 0.51 10.62 13.43
N PHE A 87 1.08 9.56 12.85
CA PHE A 87 0.93 8.19 13.36
C PHE A 87 1.61 7.99 14.71
N VAL A 88 2.81 8.53 14.92
CA VAL A 88 3.52 8.49 16.22
C VAL A 88 2.77 9.29 17.29
N VAL A 89 2.09 10.38 16.92
CA VAL A 89 1.32 11.21 17.84
C VAL A 89 -0.10 10.67 18.07
N SER A 90 -0.73 10.04 17.07
CA SER A 90 -2.09 9.46 17.17
C SER A 90 -2.12 8.03 17.68
N PHE A 91 -1.01 7.30 17.67
CA PHE A 91 -0.85 6.08 18.46
C PHE A 91 -0.06 6.39 19.74
N PRO A 92 -0.68 6.96 20.79
CA PRO A 92 -0.15 6.74 22.12
C PRO A 92 -0.26 5.23 22.37
N ALA A 93 0.86 4.62 22.73
CA ALA A 93 0.90 3.22 23.14
C ALA A 93 -0.21 2.96 24.17
N ALA A 94 -1.15 2.10 23.80
CA ALA A 94 -2.17 1.54 24.68
C ALA A 94 -2.07 0.01 24.60
#